data_AF-A0A160VTC8-F1
#
_entry.id   AF-A0A160VTC8-F1
#
_cell.length_a   1.000
_cell.length_b   1.000
_cell.length_c   1.000
_cell.angle_alpha   90.00
_cell.angle_beta   90.00
_cell.angle_gamma   90.00
#
_symmetry.space_group_name_H-M   'P 1'
#
loop_
_entity.id
_entity.type
_entity.pdbx_description
1 polymer ?
#
loop_
_entity_poly.entity_id
_entity_poly.type
_entity_poly.pdbx_seq_one_letter_code
_entity_poly.pdbx_strand_id
1 'polypeptide(L)'
;MKVKYIIPLIPAMVAFTYGSYLVRWIFAIITAAILFVYSLEDVEIPAKFRFKPEVNMDDEIRRLSNIVKRTERSNTARRIVVDHILEAYHNMGYEYSDLRKNPPEALRLLKDESNFLERLERSLEILEEEVK
;
A
#
# COMPACT_ATOMS: atom_id res chain seq x y z
N MET A 1 31.21 -7.49 23.58
CA MET A 1 30.21 -8.35 22.90
C MET A 1 28.89 -8.24 23.62
N LYS A 2 27.80 -7.89 22.91
CA LYS A 2 26.49 -7.67 23.52
C LYS A 2 25.98 -9.01 24.11
N VAL A 3 25.61 -9.01 25.40
CA VAL A 3 25.13 -10.18 26.18
C VAL A 3 24.01 -10.97 25.46
N LYS A 4 23.30 -10.32 24.54
CA LYS A 4 22.25 -10.84 23.65
C LYS A 4 22.63 -12.14 22.91
N TYR A 5 23.90 -12.34 22.54
CA TYR A 5 24.34 -13.54 21.80
C TYR A 5 24.75 -14.72 22.70
N ILE A 6 24.79 -14.55 24.02
CA ILE A 6 25.16 -15.61 24.97
C ILE A 6 24.02 -16.63 25.11
N ILE A 7 22.77 -16.16 25.01
CA ILE A 7 21.56 -16.97 25.17
C ILE A 7 21.43 -18.08 24.11
N PRO A 8 21.59 -17.83 22.80
CA PRO A 8 21.56 -18.90 21.79
C PRO A 8 22.81 -19.80 21.78
N LEU A 9 23.91 -19.35 22.39
CA LEU A 9 25.19 -20.08 22.39
C LEU A 9 25.14 -21.32 23.30
N ILE A 10 24.43 -21.23 24.42
CA ILE A 10 24.29 -22.33 25.39
C ILE A 10 23.59 -23.57 24.78
N PRO A 11 22.39 -23.47 24.19
CA PRO A 11 21.74 -24.62 23.57
C PRO A 11 22.53 -25.16 22.36
N ALA A 12 23.23 -24.30 21.62
CA ALA A 12 24.07 -24.72 20.49
C ALA A 12 25.26 -25.60 20.95
N MET A 13 25.92 -25.26 22.07
CA MET A 13 26.98 -26.09 22.63
C MET A 13 26.46 -27.43 23.16
N VAL A 14 25.28 -27.44 23.79
CA VAL A 14 24.64 -28.69 24.26
C VAL A 14 24.29 -29.60 23.08
N ALA A 15 23.80 -29.04 21.97
CA ALA A 15 23.51 -29.80 20.76
C ALA A 15 24.76 -30.45 20.14
N PHE A 16 25.92 -29.81 20.25
CA PHE A 16 27.17 -30.31 19.68
C PHE A 16 27.82 -31.42 20.54
N THR A 17 27.59 -31.37 21.85
CA THR A 17 28.23 -32.29 22.82
C THR A 17 27.39 -33.53 23.12
N TYR A 18 26.07 -33.50 22.89
CA TYR A 18 25.21 -34.66 23.11
C TYR A 18 25.18 -35.61 21.89
N GLY A 19 25.58 -36.86 22.10
CA GLY A 19 25.60 -37.91 21.06
C GLY A 19 24.22 -38.46 20.67
N SER A 20 23.14 -38.02 21.32
CA SER A 20 21.78 -38.45 20.98
C SER A 20 21.19 -37.58 19.87
N TYR A 21 20.90 -38.20 18.73
CA TYR A 21 20.38 -37.54 17.52
C TYR A 21 19.09 -36.74 17.80
N LEU A 22 18.15 -37.31 18.56
CA LEU A 22 16.88 -36.65 18.89
C LEU A 22 17.10 -35.39 19.74
N VAL A 23 17.98 -35.46 20.73
CA VAL A 23 18.29 -34.32 21.60
C VAL A 23 18.94 -33.20 20.80
N ARG A 24 19.87 -33.53 19.88
CA ARG A 24 20.52 -32.56 18.99
C ARG A 24 19.50 -31.78 18.15
N TRP A 25 18.50 -32.46 17.58
CA TRP A 25 17.47 -31.80 16.76
C TRP A 25 16.56 -30.90 17.57
N ILE A 26 16.17 -31.30 18.78
CA ILE A 26 15.36 -30.45 19.67
C ILE A 26 16.10 -29.15 19.95
N PHE A 27 17.37 -29.22 20.33
CA PHE A 27 18.16 -28.01 20.59
C PHE A 27 18.42 -27.19 19.33
N ALA A 28 18.63 -27.81 18.17
CA ALA A 28 18.78 -27.09 16.91
C ALA A 28 17.53 -26.28 16.54
N ILE A 29 16.34 -26.85 16.74
CA ILE A 29 15.06 -26.17 16.50
C ILE A 29 14.89 -25.00 17.47
N ILE A 30 15.21 -25.20 18.76
CA ILE A 30 15.14 -24.14 19.78
C ILE A 30 16.10 -22.99 19.41
N THR A 31 17.34 -23.29 19.04
CA THR A 31 18.32 -22.28 18.62
C THR A 31 17.83 -21.53 17.38
N ALA A 32 17.29 -22.22 16.38
CA ALA A 32 16.74 -21.59 15.18
C ALA A 32 15.55 -20.66 15.52
N ALA A 33 14.65 -21.08 16.41
CA ALA A 33 13.52 -20.26 16.86
C ALA A 33 13.98 -19.00 17.59
N ILE A 34 14.96 -19.12 18.49
CA ILE A 34 15.54 -17.96 19.19
C ILE A 34 16.17 -16.98 18.20
N LEU A 35 16.95 -17.48 17.24
CA LEU A 35 17.56 -16.64 16.19
C LEU A 35 16.52 -15.99 15.28
N PHE A 36 15.43 -16.70 14.97
CA PHE A 36 14.32 -16.16 14.18
C PHE A 36 13.65 -14.98 14.88
N VAL A 37 13.34 -15.12 16.18
CA VAL A 37 12.78 -14.02 16.98
C VAL A 37 13.72 -12.82 17.03
N TYR A 38 15.03 -13.05 17.25
CA TYR A 38 16.01 -11.97 17.20
C TYR A 38 16.14 -11.32 15.82
N SER A 39 15.96 -12.08 14.73
CA SER A 39 15.96 -11.55 13.38
C SER A 39 14.78 -10.62 13.12
N LEU A 40 13.66 -10.78 13.83
CA LEU A 40 12.48 -9.92 13.69
C LEU A 40 12.63 -8.59 14.43
N GLU A 41 13.50 -8.48 15.44
CA GLU A 41 13.74 -7.22 16.15
C GLU A 41 14.41 -6.15 15.29
N ASP A 42 15.19 -6.55 14.27
CA ASP A 42 15.82 -5.62 13.31
C ASP A 42 14.97 -5.44 12.03
N VAL A 43 13.81 -6.10 11.94
CA VAL A 43 12.83 -5.78 10.90
C VAL A 43 12.13 -4.52 11.36
N GLU A 44 12.54 -3.38 10.80
CA GLU A 44 11.70 -2.19 10.73
C GLU A 44 10.42 -2.60 9.98
N ILE A 45 9.43 -3.12 10.71
CA ILE A 45 8.07 -3.25 10.19
C ILE A 45 7.74 -1.84 9.73
N PRO A 46 7.48 -1.59 8.43
CA PRO A 46 7.17 -0.26 7.96
C PRO A 46 5.97 0.21 8.77
N ALA A 47 6.24 1.14 9.70
CA ALA A 47 5.27 1.70 10.61
C ALA A 47 4.36 2.60 9.79
N LYS A 48 3.41 1.97 9.08
CA LYS A 48 2.34 2.60 8.31
C LYS A 48 1.34 1.56 7.81
N PHE A 49 1.00 0.56 8.63
CA PHE A 49 -0.42 0.22 8.71
C PHE A 49 -1.12 1.41 9.37
N ARG A 50 -1.39 2.46 8.59
CA ARG A 50 -2.47 3.38 8.93
C ARG A 50 -3.68 2.47 9.07
N PHE A 51 -4.12 2.24 10.31
CA PHE A 51 -5.50 1.87 10.54
C PHE A 51 -6.31 2.87 9.72
N LYS A 52 -6.88 2.41 8.59
CA LYS A 52 -7.96 3.14 7.95
C LYS A 52 -9.00 3.23 9.06
N PRO A 53 -9.27 4.42 9.64
CA PRO A 53 -10.45 4.54 10.49
C PRO A 53 -11.60 3.99 9.66
N GLU A 54 -12.50 3.24 10.31
CA GLU A 54 -13.74 2.75 9.70
C GLU A 54 -14.35 3.91 8.91
N VAL A 55 -14.16 3.89 7.59
CA VAL A 55 -14.42 5.05 6.76
C VAL A 55 -15.93 5.11 6.67
N ASN A 56 -16.53 6.01 7.43
CA ASN A 56 -17.94 6.27 7.27
C ASN A 56 -18.12 6.79 5.84
N MET A 57 -18.82 6.00 5.02
CA MET A 57 -18.93 6.25 3.57
C MET A 57 -19.50 7.65 3.31
N ASP A 58 -20.37 8.12 4.21
CA ASP A 58 -20.93 9.48 4.19
C ASP A 58 -19.87 10.58 4.34
N ASP A 59 -18.86 10.37 5.19
CA ASP A 59 -17.77 11.33 5.40
C ASP A 59 -16.81 11.35 4.20
N GLU A 60 -16.58 10.19 3.56
CA GLU A 60 -15.76 10.10 2.36
C GLU A 60 -16.43 10.77 1.16
N ILE A 61 -17.73 10.54 0.95
CA ILE A 61 -18.53 11.22 -0.08
C ILE A 61 -18.52 12.73 0.16
N ARG A 62 -18.71 13.16 1.41
CA ARG A 62 -18.68 14.60 1.78
C ARG A 62 -17.31 15.21 1.52
N ARG A 63 -16.23 14.47 1.79
CA ARG A 63 -14.86 14.92 1.54
C ARG A 63 -14.57 15.04 0.05
N LEU A 64 -14.98 14.05 -0.75
CA LEU A 64 -14.86 14.08 -2.22
C LEU A 64 -15.66 15.23 -2.82
N SER A 65 -16.91 15.42 -2.40
CA SER A 65 -17.74 16.57 -2.78
C SER A 65 -17.05 17.91 -2.51
N ASN A 66 -16.42 18.06 -1.34
CA ASN A 66 -15.68 19.27 -1.00
C ASN A 66 -14.43 19.48 -1.87
N ILE A 67 -13.76 18.39 -2.28
CA ILE A 67 -12.62 18.47 -3.21
C ILE A 67 -13.11 18.87 -4.60
N VAL A 68 -14.18 18.23 -5.10
CA VAL A 68 -14.79 18.54 -6.41
C VAL A 68 -15.23 20.00 -6.47
N LYS A 69 -15.90 20.52 -5.43
CA LYS A 69 -16.28 21.95 -5.36
C LYS A 69 -15.09 22.90 -5.42
N ARG A 70 -13.92 22.48 -4.91
CA ARG A 70 -12.69 23.29 -4.94
C ARG A 70 -11.97 23.24 -6.27
N THR A 71 -12.32 22.33 -7.17
CA THR A 71 -11.68 22.21 -8.50
C THR A 71 -11.90 23.45 -9.35
N GLU A 72 -13.02 24.15 -9.22
CA GLU A 72 -13.27 25.40 -9.96
C GLU A 72 -12.18 26.45 -9.72
N ARG A 73 -11.69 26.57 -8.47
CA ARG A 73 -10.78 27.64 -8.04
C ARG A 73 -9.34 27.19 -7.80
N SER A 74 -9.09 25.88 -7.65
CA SER A 74 -7.78 25.36 -7.24
C SER A 74 -7.26 24.31 -8.22
N ASN A 75 -6.10 24.59 -8.82
CA ASN A 75 -5.38 23.63 -9.66
C ASN A 75 -4.96 22.38 -8.86
N THR A 76 -4.58 22.54 -7.59
CA THR A 76 -4.29 21.41 -6.69
C THR A 76 -5.48 20.48 -6.52
N ALA A 77 -6.69 21.03 -6.34
CA ALA A 77 -7.90 20.20 -6.25
C ALA A 77 -8.17 19.46 -7.56
N ARG A 78 -7.98 20.11 -8.72
CA ARG A 78 -8.10 19.45 -10.04
C ARG A 78 -7.14 18.28 -10.15
N ARG A 79 -5.87 18.47 -9.78
CA ARG A 79 -4.86 17.41 -9.81
C ARG A 79 -5.24 16.23 -8.92
N ILE A 80 -5.74 16.49 -7.72
CA ILE A 80 -6.21 15.44 -6.81
C ILE A 80 -7.34 14.62 -7.44
N VAL A 81 -8.29 15.27 -8.10
CA VAL A 81 -9.40 14.57 -8.79
C VAL A 81 -8.90 13.73 -9.96
N VAL A 82 -8.00 14.28 -10.79
CA VAL A 82 -7.36 13.54 -11.89
C VAL A 82 -6.60 12.32 -11.36
N ASP A 83 -5.87 12.48 -10.25
CA ASP A 83 -5.13 11.38 -9.62
C ASP A 83 -6.09 10.27 -9.15
N HIS A 84 -7.27 10.59 -8.61
CA HIS A 84 -8.28 9.59 -8.21
C HIS A 84 -8.89 8.85 -9.41
N ILE A 85 -9.14 9.54 -10.53
CA ILE A 85 -9.62 8.89 -11.76
C ILE A 85 -8.54 7.97 -12.32
N LEU A 86 -7.28 8.40 -12.26
CA LEU A 86 -6.14 7.59 -12.68
C LEU A 86 -5.99 6.34 -11.81
N GLU A 87 -6.21 6.47 -10.49
CA GLU A 87 -6.26 5.33 -9.56
C GLU A 87 -7.43 4.39 -9.87
N ALA A 88 -8.61 4.92 -10.24
CA ALA A 88 -9.74 4.09 -10.67
C ALA A 88 -9.39 3.24 -11.91
N TYR A 89 -8.76 3.85 -12.93
CA TYR A 89 -8.24 3.11 -14.09
C TYR A 89 -7.19 2.08 -13.72
N HIS A 90 -6.30 2.40 -12.79
CA HIS A 90 -5.31 1.44 -12.33
C HIS A 90 -5.96 0.22 -11.66
N ASN A 91 -6.99 0.45 -10.86
CA ASN A 91 -7.76 -0.63 -10.22
C ASN A 91 -8.53 -1.50 -11.22
N MET A 92 -8.82 -0.98 -12.42
CA MET A 92 -9.40 -1.76 -13.54
C MET A 92 -8.37 -2.60 -14.30
N GLY A 93 -7.10 -2.54 -13.92
CA GLY A 93 -6.02 -3.35 -14.50
C GLY A 93 -5.14 -2.61 -15.52
N TYR A 94 -5.33 -1.30 -15.71
CA TYR A 94 -4.43 -0.51 -16.56
C TYR A 94 -3.13 -0.17 -15.82
N GLU A 95 -1.99 -0.23 -16.51
CA GLU A 95 -0.74 0.27 -15.94
C GLU A 95 -0.64 1.80 -16.06
N TYR A 96 -0.04 2.44 -15.05
CA TYR A 96 0.27 3.89 -15.07
C TYR A 96 1.10 4.31 -16.28
N SER A 97 1.95 3.40 -16.78
CA SER A 97 2.80 3.57 -17.96
C SER A 97 1.96 3.74 -19.24
N ASP A 98 0.89 2.95 -19.37
CA ASP A 98 -0.02 2.95 -20.51
C ASP A 98 -0.99 4.14 -20.47
N LEU A 99 -1.49 4.49 -19.28
CA LEU A 99 -2.34 5.67 -19.08
C LEU A 99 -1.61 6.99 -19.46
N ARG A 100 -0.28 7.03 -19.36
CA ARG A 100 0.51 8.19 -19.80
C ARG A 100 0.76 8.22 -21.30
N LYS A 101 0.95 7.05 -21.93
CA LYS A 101 1.28 6.94 -23.36
C LYS A 101 0.03 7.02 -24.25
N ASN A 102 -1.05 6.37 -23.84
CA ASN A 102 -2.32 6.36 -24.54
C ASN A 102 -3.47 6.55 -23.53
N PRO A 103 -3.67 7.79 -23.03
CA PRO A 103 -4.71 8.07 -22.05
C PRO A 103 -6.09 7.73 -22.64
N PRO A 104 -6.95 7.00 -21.90
CA PRO A 104 -8.36 6.83 -22.18
C PRO A 104 -9.04 8.17 -22.47
N GLU A 105 -10.14 8.14 -23.22
CA GLU A 105 -10.87 9.35 -23.62
C GLU A 105 -11.27 10.20 -22.41
N ALA A 106 -11.72 9.55 -21.34
CA ALA A 106 -12.01 10.17 -20.04
C ALA A 106 -10.84 11.04 -19.52
N LEU A 107 -9.62 10.50 -19.49
CA LEU A 107 -8.43 11.22 -19.02
C LEU A 107 -7.95 12.30 -20.01
N ARG A 108 -8.27 12.18 -21.31
CA ARG A 108 -7.93 13.22 -22.30
C ARG A 108 -8.78 14.46 -22.12
N LEU A 109 -10.07 14.29 -21.80
CA LEU A 109 -10.98 15.41 -21.56
C LEU A 109 -10.52 16.32 -20.42
N LEU A 110 -9.88 15.73 -19.40
CA LEU A 110 -9.41 16.42 -18.20
C LEU A 110 -8.09 17.21 -18.37
N LYS A 111 -7.45 17.16 -19.55
CA LYS A 111 -6.20 17.91 -19.81
C LYS A 111 -6.41 19.41 -19.98
N ASP A 112 -7.60 19.85 -20.40
CA ASP A 112 -7.92 21.27 -20.52
C ASP A 112 -8.44 21.85 -19.20
N GLU A 113 -7.96 23.04 -18.85
CA GLU A 113 -8.37 23.74 -17.64
C GLU A 113 -9.72 24.47 -17.77
N SER A 114 -10.21 24.71 -18.98
CA SER A 114 -11.50 25.39 -19.22
C SER A 114 -12.68 24.43 -19.01
N ASN A 115 -13.69 24.85 -18.25
CA ASN A 115 -14.89 24.06 -17.94
C ASN A 115 -14.59 22.67 -17.35
N PHE A 116 -13.61 22.60 -16.44
CA PHE A 116 -13.15 21.34 -15.83
C PHE A 116 -14.29 20.51 -15.22
N LEU A 117 -15.28 21.15 -14.57
CA LEU A 117 -16.38 20.44 -13.92
C LEU A 117 -17.29 19.71 -14.92
N GLU A 118 -17.65 20.36 -16.02
CA GLU A 118 -18.46 19.75 -17.10
C GLU A 118 -17.71 18.60 -17.78
N ARG A 119 -16.39 18.77 -17.97
CA ARG A 119 -15.53 17.71 -18.53
C ARG A 119 -15.30 16.56 -17.56
N LEU A 120 -15.28 16.84 -16.26
CA LEU A 120 -15.22 15.83 -15.21
C LEU A 120 -16.48 14.97 -15.20
N GLU A 121 -17.65 15.58 -15.33
CA GLU A 121 -18.93 14.86 -15.45
C GLU A 121 -18.89 13.90 -16.64
N ARG A 122 -18.55 14.39 -17.84
CA ARG A 122 -18.40 13.53 -19.03
C ARG A 122 -17.32 12.46 -18.88
N SER A 123 -16.21 12.78 -18.22
CA SER A 123 -15.14 11.82 -17.94
C SER A 123 -15.62 10.70 -17.01
N LEU A 124 -16.50 10.99 -16.06
CA LEU A 124 -17.07 10.00 -15.16
C LEU A 124 -18.13 9.15 -15.86
N GLU A 125 -18.93 9.73 -16.75
CA GLU A 125 -19.88 8.99 -17.58
C GLU A 125 -19.16 7.94 -18.44
N ILE A 126 -18.09 8.33 -19.13
CA ILE A 126 -17.29 7.39 -19.94
C ILE A 126 -16.67 6.30 -19.05
N LEU A 127 -16.14 6.67 -17.88
CA LEU A 127 -15.58 5.70 -16.94
C LEU A 127 -16.65 4.70 -16.45
N GLU A 128 -17.87 5.17 -16.18
CA GLU A 128 -18.99 4.33 -15.75
C GLU A 128 -19.40 3.34 -16.85
N GLU A 129 -19.40 3.78 -18.12
CA GLU A 129 -19.65 2.90 -19.27
C GLU A 129 -18.56 1.83 -19.43
N GLU A 130 -17.30 2.16 -19.16
CA GLU A 130 -16.17 1.21 -19.24
C GLU A 130 -16.12 0.21 -18.07
N VAL A 131 -16.70 0.55 -16.91
CA VAL A 131 -16.80 -0.34 -15.74
C VAL A 131 -17.89 -1.41 -15.91
N LYS A 132 -18.93 -1.11 -16.67
CA LYS A 132 -20.16 -1.90 -16.78
C LYS A 132 -19.99 -3.16 -17.62
#